data_AF-A0A5R8PAD9-F1
#
_entry.id   AF-A0A5R8PAD9-F1
#
_cell.length_a   1.000
_cell.length_b   1.000
_cell.length_c   1.000
_cell.angle_alpha   90.00
_cell.angle_beta   90.00
_cell.angle_gamma   90.00
#
_symmetry.space_group_name_H-M   'P 1'
#
loop_
_entity.id
_entity.type
_entity.pdbx_description
1 polymer ?
#
loop_
_entity_poly.entity_id
_entity_poly.type
_entity_poly.pdbx_seq_one_letter_code
_entity_poly.pdbx_strand_id
1 'polypeptide(L)'
;MRNPIPPALGYRRSADHDVAEHHPQRNLRAALELLGCCQEERPVRSAQLACLAGLIDESSVRDCLFAVANTAHAAAAEATWALLVRGLTGPNRAHAAVLLAYSAAVRGDTVLASIAVGIPLEADPHHEIAALLDAAIEVAIPPQKLLRLAHKSARLAAALGVEIPQSSV
;
A
#
# COMPACT_ATOMS: atom_id res chain seq x y z
N MET A 1 -26.01 -30.15 -24.53
CA MET A 1 -25.26 -30.27 -23.25
C MET A 1 -24.79 -28.89 -22.85
N ARG A 2 -25.37 -28.31 -21.79
CA ARG A 2 -25.15 -26.93 -21.34
C ARG A 2 -24.25 -27.00 -20.09
N ASN A 3 -23.08 -26.39 -20.14
CA ASN A 3 -22.13 -26.36 -19.02
C ASN A 3 -22.70 -25.50 -17.86
N PRO A 4 -22.59 -25.89 -16.58
CA PRO A 4 -23.06 -25.07 -15.49
C PRO A 4 -22.14 -23.86 -15.27
N ILE A 5 -22.74 -22.70 -15.07
CA ILE A 5 -22.09 -21.45 -14.70
C ILE A 5 -21.56 -21.60 -13.26
N PRO A 6 -20.28 -21.30 -12.96
CA PRO A 6 -19.79 -21.32 -11.59
C PRO A 6 -20.45 -20.19 -10.76
N PRO A 7 -20.71 -20.41 -9.45
CA PRO A 7 -21.35 -19.40 -8.62
C PRO A 7 -20.49 -18.13 -8.55
N ALA A 8 -21.14 -16.99 -8.73
CA ALA A 8 -20.55 -15.67 -8.59
C ALA A 8 -19.77 -15.56 -7.28
N LEU A 9 -18.53 -15.08 -7.39
CA LEU A 9 -17.63 -14.79 -6.29
C LEU A 9 -18.38 -14.04 -5.20
N GLY A 10 -18.58 -14.72 -4.07
CA GLY A 10 -19.06 -14.11 -2.85
C GLY A 10 -18.02 -13.12 -2.37
N TYR A 11 -18.25 -11.84 -2.66
CA TYR A 11 -17.65 -10.76 -1.89
C TYR A 11 -18.11 -10.96 -0.44
N ARG A 12 -17.25 -11.58 0.36
CA ARG A 12 -17.46 -11.79 1.79
C ARG A 12 -17.30 -10.43 2.46
N ARG A 13 -18.36 -9.63 2.37
CA ARG A 13 -18.53 -8.39 3.12
C ARG A 13 -18.54 -8.78 4.59
N SER A 14 -17.45 -8.52 5.31
CA SER A 14 -17.48 -8.38 6.75
C SER A 14 -18.30 -7.12 7.08
N ALA A 15 -19.62 -7.26 7.00
CA ALA A 15 -20.57 -6.36 7.62
C ALA A 15 -20.73 -6.82 9.06
N ASP A 16 -19.78 -6.44 9.92
CA ASP A 16 -19.92 -6.29 11.38
C ASP A 16 -18.57 -5.88 12.00
N HIS A 17 -18.07 -4.72 11.61
CA HIS A 17 -17.33 -3.90 12.55
C HIS A 17 -18.18 -2.66 12.79
N ASP A 18 -18.35 -2.33 14.06
CA ASP A 18 -19.11 -1.22 14.60
C ASP A 18 -19.05 0.05 13.74
N VAL A 19 -20.00 0.95 13.98
CA VAL A 19 -19.91 2.37 13.64
C VAL A 19 -18.75 3.00 14.45
N ALA A 20 -17.54 2.47 14.31
CA ALA A 20 -16.32 3.24 14.46
C ALA A 20 -16.49 4.36 13.44
N GLU A 21 -16.57 5.59 13.91
CA GLU A 21 -16.46 6.75 13.06
C GLU A 21 -15.14 6.61 12.29
N HIS A 22 -15.22 6.08 11.08
CA HIS A 22 -14.08 5.95 10.20
C HIS A 22 -13.74 7.37 9.79
N HIS A 23 -12.63 7.87 10.32
CA HIS A 23 -12.11 9.19 10.02
C HIS A 23 -10.93 9.03 9.06
N PRO A 24 -11.16 8.66 7.78
CA PRO A 24 -10.08 8.33 6.83
C PRO A 24 -9.11 9.50 6.66
N GLN A 25 -9.59 10.74 6.75
CA GLN A 25 -8.75 11.94 6.78
C GLN A 25 -7.78 11.95 7.98
N ARG A 26 -8.29 11.68 9.19
CA ARG A 26 -7.49 11.65 10.41
C ARG A 26 -6.48 10.49 10.38
N ASN A 27 -6.93 9.32 9.95
CA ASN A 27 -6.09 8.12 9.85
C ASN A 27 -4.98 8.29 8.82
N LEU A 28 -5.30 8.89 7.66
CA LEU A 28 -4.31 9.21 6.64
C LEU A 28 -3.29 10.25 7.14
N ARG A 29 -3.73 11.30 7.83
CA ARG A 29 -2.81 12.28 8.46
C ARG A 29 -1.88 11.60 9.46
N ALA A 30 -2.43 10.76 10.35
CA ALA A 30 -1.63 10.02 11.32
C ALA A 30 -0.61 9.09 10.64
N ALA A 31 -0.98 8.42 9.54
CA ALA A 31 -0.06 7.58 8.77
C ALA A 31 1.09 8.39 8.16
N LEU A 32 0.80 9.55 7.57
CA LEU A 32 1.81 10.44 6.99
C LEU A 32 2.72 11.05 8.07
N GLU A 33 2.18 11.42 9.22
CA GLU A 33 2.96 11.89 10.38
C GLU A 33 3.92 10.80 10.87
N LEU A 34 3.46 9.56 11.02
CA LEU A 34 4.31 8.43 11.41
C LEU A 34 5.42 8.18 10.39
N LEU A 35 5.13 8.25 9.09
CA LEU A 35 6.13 8.16 8.01
C LEU A 35 7.15 9.30 8.06
N GLY A 36 6.71 10.51 8.43
CA GLY A 36 7.56 11.68 8.65
C GLY A 36 8.50 11.49 9.84
N CYS A 37 8.00 10.97 10.97
CA CYS A 37 8.84 10.66 12.13
C CYS A 37 9.89 9.57 11.86
N CYS A 38 9.62 8.64 10.93
CA CYS A 38 10.58 7.61 10.54
C CYS A 38 11.78 8.16 9.73
N GLN A 39 11.71 9.42 9.28
CA GLN A 39 12.82 10.12 8.60
C GLN A 39 13.88 10.65 9.57
N GLU A 40 13.50 10.88 10.82
CA GLU A 40 14.43 11.36 11.83
C GLU A 40 15.48 10.25 12.08
N GLU A 41 16.76 10.58 12.32
CA GLU A 41 17.84 9.62 12.64
C GLU A 41 17.63 8.87 13.98
N ARG A 42 16.38 8.79 14.45
CA ARG A 42 15.93 8.16 15.66
C ARG A 42 15.42 6.75 15.32
N PRO A 43 15.71 5.74 16.17
CA PRO A 43 15.18 4.40 15.94
C PRO A 43 13.65 4.43 15.93
N VAL A 44 13.06 3.89 14.87
CA VAL A 44 11.60 3.73 14.74
C VAL A 44 11.10 2.82 15.87
N ARG A 45 10.15 3.32 16.66
CA ARG A 45 9.61 2.57 17.80
C ARG A 45 8.65 1.49 17.31
N SER A 46 8.69 0.32 17.94
CA SER A 46 7.78 -0.79 17.65
C SER A 46 6.30 -0.39 17.77
N ALA A 47 5.96 0.51 18.70
CA ALA A 47 4.60 1.08 18.81
C ALA A 47 4.18 1.91 17.58
N GLN A 48 5.11 2.65 16.96
CA GLN A 48 4.83 3.42 15.74
C GLN A 48 4.58 2.48 14.55
N LEU A 49 5.38 1.42 14.42
CA LEU A 49 5.18 0.40 13.40
C LEU A 49 3.86 -0.34 13.58
N ALA A 50 3.48 -0.68 14.82
CA ALA A 50 2.20 -1.35 15.09
C ALA A 50 1.00 -0.44 14.79
N CYS A 51 1.08 0.85 15.13
CA CYS A 51 0.06 1.84 14.79
C CYS A 51 -0.08 1.99 13.27
N LEU A 52 1.04 2.14 12.56
CA LEU A 52 1.05 2.23 11.11
C LEU A 52 0.49 0.96 10.45
N ALA A 53 0.80 -0.23 10.99
CA ALA A 53 0.24 -1.48 10.52
C ALA A 53 -1.30 -1.54 10.62
N GLY A 54 -1.87 -0.99 11.71
CA GLY A 54 -3.33 -0.86 11.85
C GLY A 54 -3.94 0.15 10.87
N LEU A 55 -3.23 1.26 10.61
CA LEU A 55 -3.71 2.29 9.67
C LEU A 55 -3.72 1.80 8.21
N ILE A 56 -2.76 0.97 7.79
CA ILE A 56 -2.70 0.44 6.41
C ILE A 56 -3.66 -0.74 6.15
N ASP A 57 -4.28 -1.29 7.20
CA ASP A 57 -5.35 -2.28 7.06
C ASP A 57 -6.59 -1.64 6.41
N GLU A 58 -6.85 -0.36 6.74
CA GLU A 58 -7.89 0.44 6.11
C GLU A 58 -7.55 0.74 4.64
N SER A 59 -8.37 0.23 3.72
CA SER A 59 -8.15 0.40 2.27
C SER A 59 -8.12 1.87 1.84
N SER A 60 -8.95 2.73 2.43
CA SER A 60 -9.00 4.15 2.12
C SER A 60 -7.65 4.85 2.38
N VAL A 61 -6.97 4.47 3.47
CA VAL A 61 -5.65 4.98 3.86
C VAL A 61 -4.58 4.35 2.99
N ARG A 62 -4.58 3.01 2.87
CA ARG A 62 -3.60 2.27 2.07
C ARG A 62 -3.57 2.74 0.61
N ASP A 63 -4.73 2.94 0.01
CA ASP A 63 -4.83 3.36 -1.39
C ASP A 63 -4.29 4.77 -1.59
N CYS A 64 -4.44 5.66 -0.59
CA CYS A 64 -3.82 6.98 -0.61
C CYS A 64 -2.29 6.90 -0.47
N LEU A 65 -1.77 5.95 0.31
CA LEU A 65 -0.35 5.82 0.59
C LEU A 65 0.48 5.41 -0.62
N PHE A 66 -0.08 4.88 -1.71
CA PHE A 66 0.67 4.74 -2.97
C PHE A 66 1.20 6.08 -3.51
N ALA A 67 0.58 7.21 -3.14
CA ALA A 67 1.05 8.54 -3.52
C ALA A 67 2.44 8.88 -2.99
N VAL A 68 2.87 8.28 -1.87
CA VAL A 68 4.14 8.61 -1.21
C VAL A 68 5.36 8.21 -2.04
N ALA A 69 5.21 7.25 -2.96
CA ALA A 69 6.28 6.79 -3.83
C ALA A 69 6.79 7.87 -4.80
N ASN A 70 6.02 8.94 -5.01
CA ASN A 70 6.39 10.08 -5.86
C ASN A 70 6.56 11.37 -5.04
N THR A 71 7.13 11.27 -3.85
CA THR A 71 7.35 12.42 -2.95
C THR A 71 8.81 12.49 -2.54
N ALA A 72 9.22 13.58 -1.91
CA ALA A 72 10.54 13.70 -1.29
C ALA A 72 10.81 12.61 -0.21
N HIS A 73 9.76 11.96 0.31
CA HIS A 73 9.84 10.93 1.35
C HIS A 73 9.79 9.49 0.81
N ALA A 74 9.82 9.29 -0.51
CA ALA A 74 9.66 7.98 -1.14
C ALA A 74 10.63 6.91 -0.59
N ALA A 75 11.92 7.24 -0.48
CA ALA A 75 12.94 6.29 -0.03
C ALA A 75 12.73 5.79 1.41
N ALA A 76 12.32 6.68 2.31
CA ALA A 76 12.13 6.32 3.70
C ALA A 76 10.73 5.76 3.98
N ALA A 77 9.74 6.07 3.15
CA ALA A 77 8.51 5.28 3.10
C ALA A 77 8.81 3.83 2.69
N GLU A 78 9.60 3.60 1.64
CA GLU A 78 10.05 2.27 1.22
C GLU A 78 10.77 1.52 2.36
N ALA A 79 11.70 2.19 3.05
CA ALA A 79 12.39 1.60 4.20
C ALA A 79 11.42 1.22 5.33
N THR A 80 10.39 2.04 5.57
CA THR A 80 9.35 1.76 6.57
C THR A 80 8.50 0.56 6.16
N TRP A 81 8.11 0.44 4.89
CA TRP A 81 7.41 -0.74 4.38
C TRP A 81 8.25 -2.00 4.53
N ALA A 82 9.55 -1.93 4.23
CA ALA A 82 10.46 -3.05 4.42
C ALA A 82 10.58 -3.46 5.90
N LEU A 83 10.58 -2.51 6.84
CA LEU A 83 10.54 -2.79 8.28
C LEU A 83 9.25 -3.51 8.68
N LEU A 84 8.10 -3.04 8.21
CA LEU A 84 6.80 -3.66 8.48
C LEU A 84 6.73 -5.08 7.90
N VAL A 85 7.17 -5.30 6.66
CA VAL A 85 7.16 -6.63 6.03
C VAL A 85 8.00 -7.65 6.80
N ARG A 86 9.08 -7.22 7.45
CA ARG A 86 9.91 -8.08 8.31
C ARG A 86 9.30 -8.33 9.69
N GLY A 87 8.55 -7.37 10.22
CA GLY A 87 7.99 -7.42 11.57
C GLY A 87 6.57 -7.98 11.67
N LEU A 88 5.80 -7.94 10.59
CA LEU A 88 4.39 -8.34 10.55
C LEU A 88 4.20 -9.76 10.02
N THR A 89 3.03 -10.33 10.30
CA THR A 89 2.53 -11.59 9.75
C THR A 89 1.11 -11.43 9.22
N GLY A 90 0.63 -12.42 8.46
CA GLY A 90 -0.76 -12.45 7.98
C GLY A 90 -1.15 -11.26 7.08
N PRO A 91 -2.42 -10.82 7.09
CA PRO A 91 -2.94 -9.76 6.23
C PRO A 91 -2.19 -8.43 6.35
N ASN A 92 -1.80 -8.05 7.57
CA ASN A 92 -1.04 -6.81 7.80
C ASN A 92 0.32 -6.83 7.07
N ARG A 93 0.98 -8.00 6.98
CA ARG A 93 2.21 -8.16 6.20
C ARG A 93 1.95 -8.01 4.70
N ALA A 94 0.83 -8.53 4.21
CA ALA A 94 0.43 -8.41 2.80
C ALA A 94 0.19 -6.93 2.41
N HIS A 95 -0.49 -6.16 3.26
CA HIS A 95 -0.73 -4.73 3.04
C HIS A 95 0.55 -3.90 3.02
N ALA A 96 1.51 -4.18 3.89
CA ALA A 96 2.82 -3.54 3.85
C ALA A 96 3.62 -3.95 2.60
N ALA A 97 3.53 -5.23 2.22
CA ALA A 97 4.28 -5.78 1.10
C ALA A 97 3.83 -5.23 -0.26
N VAL A 98 2.54 -4.98 -0.46
CA VAL A 98 2.07 -4.35 -1.71
C VAL A 98 2.57 -2.90 -1.86
N LEU A 99 2.63 -2.15 -0.76
CA LEU A 99 3.21 -0.80 -0.75
C LEU A 99 4.72 -0.82 -1.00
N LEU A 100 5.44 -1.80 -0.43
CA LEU A 100 6.87 -2.03 -0.68
C LEU A 100 7.13 -2.37 -2.15
N ALA A 101 6.37 -3.33 -2.70
CA ALA A 101 6.51 -3.76 -4.08
C ALA A 101 6.32 -2.59 -5.06
N TYR A 102 5.29 -1.76 -4.83
CA TYR A 102 5.06 -0.59 -5.68
C TYR A 102 6.18 0.45 -5.57
N SER A 103 6.66 0.73 -4.35
CA SER A 103 7.75 1.68 -4.11
C SER A 103 9.04 1.23 -4.82
N ALA A 104 9.39 -0.05 -4.69
CA ALA A 104 10.54 -0.65 -5.36
C ALA A 104 10.39 -0.62 -6.88
N ALA A 105 9.20 -0.92 -7.41
CA ALA A 105 8.93 -0.89 -8.85
C ALA A 105 9.05 0.53 -9.43
N VAL A 106 8.56 1.55 -8.73
CA VAL A 106 8.73 2.97 -9.11
C VAL A 106 10.20 3.40 -9.06
N ARG A 107 10.97 2.92 -8.07
CA ARG A 107 12.42 3.17 -7.98
C ARG A 107 13.22 2.43 -9.07
N GLY A 108 12.64 1.42 -9.71
CA GLY A 108 13.28 0.59 -10.73
C GLY A 108 13.99 -0.65 -10.19
N ASP A 109 13.77 -1.00 -8.92
CA ASP A 109 14.29 -2.21 -8.29
C ASP A 109 13.33 -3.38 -8.53
N THR A 110 13.46 -3.98 -9.70
CA THR A 110 12.56 -5.06 -10.15
C THR A 110 12.68 -6.31 -9.30
N VAL A 111 13.88 -6.61 -8.77
CA VAL A 111 14.11 -7.78 -7.92
C VAL A 111 13.38 -7.63 -6.60
N LEU A 112 13.54 -6.50 -5.91
CA LEU A 112 12.82 -6.25 -4.68
C LEU A 112 11.30 -6.20 -4.92
N ALA A 113 10.86 -5.59 -6.02
CA ALA A 113 9.46 -5.51 -6.37
C ALA A 113 8.82 -6.91 -6.56
N SER A 114 9.48 -7.79 -7.34
CA SER A 114 9.02 -9.18 -7.55
C SER A 114 9.01 -10.00 -6.26
N ILE A 115 10.02 -9.87 -5.41
CA ILE A 115 10.04 -10.58 -4.11
C ILE A 115 8.90 -10.07 -3.22
N ALA A 116 8.71 -8.76 -3.16
CA ALA A 116 7.70 -8.15 -2.29
C ALA A 116 6.27 -8.46 -2.75
N VAL A 117 5.99 -8.50 -4.06
CA VAL A 117 4.64 -8.79 -4.58
C VAL A 117 4.21 -10.25 -4.39
N GLY A 118 5.17 -11.18 -4.26
CA GLY A 118 4.87 -12.57 -3.93
C GLY A 118 4.18 -12.74 -2.56
N ILE A 119 4.53 -11.91 -1.58
CA ILE A 119 4.00 -11.98 -0.21
C ILE A 119 2.47 -11.81 -0.16
N PRO A 120 1.86 -10.75 -0.72
CA PRO A 120 0.41 -10.62 -0.74
C PRO A 120 -0.27 -11.69 -1.59
N LEU A 121 0.35 -12.18 -2.67
CA LEU A 121 -0.21 -13.26 -3.51
C LEU A 121 -0.20 -14.62 -2.81
N GLU A 122 0.82 -14.91 -2.00
CA GLU A 122 0.86 -16.10 -1.14
C GLU A 122 -0.22 -16.04 -0.05
N ALA A 123 -0.46 -14.84 0.51
CA ALA A 123 -1.46 -14.64 1.55
C ALA A 123 -2.90 -14.67 1.01
N ASP A 124 -3.13 -14.05 -0.15
CA ASP A 124 -4.40 -14.04 -0.87
C ASP A 124 -4.13 -14.00 -2.39
N PRO A 125 -4.29 -15.15 -3.09
CA PRO A 125 -4.11 -15.22 -4.55
C PRO A 125 -5.07 -14.31 -5.34
N HIS A 126 -6.13 -13.81 -4.71
CA HIS A 126 -7.10 -12.88 -5.31
C HIS A 126 -6.87 -11.42 -4.92
N HIS A 127 -5.74 -11.09 -4.30
CA HIS A 127 -5.41 -9.71 -3.93
C HIS A 127 -5.25 -8.83 -5.19
N GLU A 128 -6.31 -8.12 -5.57
CA GLU A 128 -6.44 -7.42 -6.86
C GLU A 128 -5.24 -6.52 -7.20
N ILE A 129 -4.81 -5.68 -6.26
CA ILE A 129 -3.67 -4.76 -6.49
C ILE A 129 -2.35 -5.51 -6.65
N ALA A 130 -2.16 -6.62 -5.94
CA ALA A 130 -0.92 -7.40 -6.02
C ALA A 130 -0.83 -8.11 -7.37
N ALA A 131 -1.93 -8.71 -7.84
CA ALA A 131 -1.98 -9.35 -9.15
C ALA A 131 -1.76 -8.33 -10.30
N LEU A 132 -2.34 -7.13 -10.19
CA LEU A 132 -2.10 -6.06 -11.16
C LEU A 132 -0.64 -5.59 -11.16
N LEU A 133 -0.04 -5.47 -9.98
CA LEU A 133 1.34 -5.04 -9.85
C LEU A 133 2.31 -6.11 -10.35
N ASP A 134 2.06 -7.38 -10.04
CA ASP A 134 2.84 -8.52 -10.50
C ASP A 134 2.87 -8.59 -12.03
N ALA A 135 1.70 -8.54 -12.67
CA ALA A 135 1.59 -8.47 -14.12
C ALA A 135 2.32 -7.25 -14.71
N ALA A 136 2.27 -6.09 -14.05
CA ALA A 136 2.98 -4.89 -14.49
C ALA A 136 4.50 -5.02 -14.37
N ILE A 137 4.99 -5.72 -13.33
CA ILE A 137 6.41 -6.02 -13.13
C ILE A 137 6.88 -7.02 -14.19
N GLU A 138 6.12 -8.10 -14.44
CA GLU A 138 6.46 -9.12 -15.43
C GLU A 138 6.66 -8.56 -16.84
N VAL A 139 5.80 -7.64 -17.27
CA VAL A 139 5.92 -7.00 -18.60
C VAL A 139 6.83 -5.76 -18.60
N ALA A 140 7.55 -5.52 -17.50
CA ALA A 140 8.48 -4.41 -17.32
C ALA A 140 7.86 -3.03 -17.65
N ILE A 141 6.68 -2.74 -17.09
CA ILE A 141 6.04 -1.42 -17.25
C ILE A 141 7.01 -0.31 -16.77
N PRO A 142 7.28 0.72 -17.60
CA PRO A 142 8.16 1.82 -17.22
C PRO A 142 7.71 2.53 -15.93
N PRO A 143 8.64 2.95 -15.05
CA PRO A 143 8.31 3.64 -13.80
C PRO A 143 7.36 4.84 -13.98
N GLN A 144 7.51 5.60 -15.07
CA GLN A 144 6.66 6.76 -15.36
C GLN A 144 5.19 6.37 -15.58
N LYS A 145 4.91 5.15 -16.08
CA LYS A 145 3.55 4.63 -16.19
C LYS A 145 3.03 4.16 -14.83
N LEU A 146 3.88 3.55 -14.00
CA LEU A 146 3.52 3.16 -12.63
C LEU A 146 3.17 4.38 -11.77
N LEU A 147 3.85 5.51 -11.96
CA LEU A 147 3.57 6.78 -11.28
C LEU A 147 2.16 7.34 -11.54
N ARG A 148 1.45 6.86 -12.56
CA ARG A 148 0.02 7.20 -12.75
C ARG A 148 -0.83 6.76 -11.56
N LEU A 149 -0.46 5.66 -10.89
CA LEU A 149 -1.13 5.23 -9.66
C LEU A 149 -0.84 6.20 -8.50
N ALA A 150 0.40 6.65 -8.33
CA ALA A 150 0.75 7.67 -7.32
C ALA A 150 -0.08 8.95 -7.51
N HIS A 151 -0.20 9.47 -8.74
CA HIS A 151 -1.03 10.64 -9.04
C HIS A 151 -2.54 10.41 -8.78
N LYS A 152 -3.05 9.21 -9.08
CA LYS A 152 -4.44 8.86 -8.74
C LYS A 152 -4.65 8.83 -7.23
N SER A 153 -3.69 8.25 -6.51
CA SER A 153 -3.70 8.11 -5.05
C SER A 153 -3.59 9.46 -4.35
N ALA A 154 -2.81 10.39 -4.89
CA ALA A 154 -2.72 11.77 -4.40
C ALA A 154 -4.06 12.50 -4.52
N ARG A 155 -4.83 12.24 -5.60
CA ARG A 155 -6.18 12.78 -5.75
C ARG A 155 -7.19 12.13 -4.79
N LEU A 156 -7.03 10.85 -4.47
CA LEU A 156 -7.82 10.20 -3.43
C LEU A 156 -7.56 10.84 -2.06
N ALA A 157 -6.29 11.09 -1.72
CA ALA A 157 -5.92 11.80 -0.50
C ALA A 157 -6.52 13.22 -0.46
N ALA A 158 -6.45 13.96 -1.58
CA ALA A 158 -7.03 15.29 -1.68
C ALA A 158 -8.56 15.28 -1.50
N ALA A 159 -9.25 14.26 -1.99
CA ALA A 159 -10.69 14.08 -1.77
C ALA A 159 -11.04 13.81 -0.29
N LEU A 160 -10.09 13.28 0.49
CA LEU A 160 -10.19 13.16 1.94
C LEU A 160 -9.73 14.43 2.68
N GLY A 161 -9.34 15.49 1.98
CA GLY A 161 -8.83 16.73 2.57
C GLY A 161 -7.40 16.61 3.14
N VAL A 162 -6.57 15.77 2.53
CA VAL A 162 -5.14 15.62 2.83
C VAL A 162 -4.32 15.80 1.55
N GLU A 163 -3.41 16.76 1.54
CA GLU A 163 -2.53 16.97 0.39
C GLU A 163 -1.24 16.16 0.54
N ILE A 164 -0.89 15.39 -0.50
CA ILE A 164 0.38 14.66 -0.60
C ILE A 164 1.18 15.29 -1.75
N PRO A 165 2.19 16.14 -1.46
CA PRO A 165 2.89 16.90 -2.49
C PRO A 165 3.66 15.97 -3.43
N GLN A 166 3.35 16.04 -4.71
CA GLN A 166 3.98 15.22 -5.73
C GLN A 166 5.27 15.88 -6.21
N SER A 167 6.36 15.12 -6.25
CA SER A 167 7.61 15.55 -6.87
C SER A 167 7.39 15.69 -8.37
N SER A 168 7.62 16.90 -8.88
CA SER A 168 7.69 17.12 -10.33
C SER A 168 9.04 16.59 -10.80
N VAL A 169 9.02 15.55 -11.63
CA VAL A 169 10.21 15.05 -12.36
C VAL A 169 10.60 16.04 -13.44
#